data_AF-A0A661QN41-F1
#
_entry.id   AF-A0A661QN41-F1
#
_cell.length_a   1.000
_cell.length_b   1.000
_cell.length_c   1.000
_cell.angle_alpha   90.00
_cell.angle_beta   90.00
_cell.angle_gamma   90.00
#
_symmetry.space_group_name_H-M   'P 1'
#
loop_
_entity.id
_entity.type
_entity.pdbx_description
1 polymer ?
#
loop_
_entity_poly.entity_id
_entity_poly.type
_entity_poly.pdbx_seq_one_letter_code
_entity_poly.pdbx_strand_id
1 'polypeptide(L)'
;MNNLFMRATILSVIFSLFLPLNSVYAEKTTVGEIVKELGTIEAKVIKGPHGRYLINMGTDNKVKKGNLWTVYSTGEQVIEPITGKKLGVLPVPLAICKVTRVEKHFSEISVKCFKKSCSIKSGLTVKRYREIKIMFYDVNGSSFRLYELIRAKLPSLDWQGYQSIENSADVTQLPEGVVIVADKGRVTIWSGGEILSIYDELTSARSLPQPALTQSTPPVTETKEIDSKQKTVTSAPGIMIPGLSTNLKIENYEAVTSIDHIVDSVGIIESDRTKTPYFIYLSNKTLYAQAVETGKSYQYAYKGFGDMVNMSLGPNGLIALNIYIQGEGMNSRILKFSTGGFTVLTKDIEYILEFLDMNGNGINESLVGQDFDAESFFGSGVFRLAVDDSGRITQHDSM
;
A
#
# COMPACT_ATOMS: atom_id res chain seq x y z
N MET A 1 -53.03 71.69 5.15
CA MET A 1 -53.45 70.89 6.33
C MET A 1 -52.76 69.54 6.26
N ASN A 2 -52.21 69.17 7.41
CA ASN A 2 -51.41 68.02 7.77
C ASN A 2 -51.92 66.61 7.35
N ASN A 3 -50.92 65.75 7.11
CA ASN A 3 -50.69 64.41 7.69
C ASN A 3 -51.40 63.13 7.18
N LEU A 4 -50.53 62.13 7.03
CA LEU A 4 -50.63 60.71 7.41
C LEU A 4 -51.66 59.81 6.68
N PHE A 5 -51.17 58.81 5.94
CA PHE A 5 -51.08 57.41 6.40
C PHE A 5 -50.63 56.46 5.26
N MET A 6 -49.46 55.84 5.46
CA MET A 6 -49.11 54.42 5.25
C MET A 6 -50.03 53.53 4.40
N ARG A 7 -49.50 52.92 3.33
CA ARG A 7 -49.38 51.44 3.17
C ARG A 7 -48.71 51.05 1.84
N ALA A 8 -48.02 49.93 1.93
CA ALA A 8 -47.01 49.43 1.01
C ALA A 8 -47.55 48.99 -0.36
N THR A 9 -46.71 49.14 -1.40
CA THR A 9 -46.75 48.22 -2.55
C THR A 9 -45.35 48.07 -3.15
N ILE A 10 -45.06 46.81 -3.45
CA ILE A 10 -43.84 46.18 -3.95
C ILE A 10 -43.41 46.76 -5.30
N LEU A 11 -42.11 47.04 -5.51
CA LEU A 11 -41.39 46.62 -6.74
C LEU A 11 -39.87 46.82 -6.64
N SER A 12 -39.16 45.69 -6.61
CA SER A 12 -37.97 45.37 -7.40
C SER A 12 -36.92 46.45 -7.70
N VAL A 13 -35.76 46.39 -7.02
CA VAL A 13 -34.46 46.40 -7.72
C VAL A 13 -33.54 45.41 -7.01
N ILE A 14 -33.41 44.24 -7.63
CA ILE A 14 -32.36 43.25 -7.43
C ILE A 14 -31.05 43.87 -7.97
N PHE A 15 -30.06 44.13 -7.12
CA PHE A 15 -28.67 44.08 -7.56
C PHE A 15 -27.71 43.98 -6.37
N SER A 16 -26.86 42.94 -6.43
CA SER A 16 -25.56 42.86 -5.76
C SER A 16 -25.55 42.72 -4.24
N LEU A 17 -25.50 41.47 -3.76
CA LEU A 17 -24.32 40.94 -3.04
C LEU A 17 -24.53 39.45 -2.70
N PHE A 18 -24.63 38.60 -3.73
CA PHE A 18 -24.23 37.20 -3.57
C PHE A 18 -22.84 37.09 -4.16
N LEU A 19 -21.82 37.25 -3.32
CA LEU A 19 -20.49 36.77 -3.61
C LEU A 19 -20.61 35.28 -3.91
N PRO A 20 -20.30 34.80 -5.13
CA PRO A 20 -20.08 33.38 -5.31
C PRO A 20 -18.84 33.05 -4.48
N LEU A 21 -19.04 32.38 -3.36
CA LEU A 21 -18.01 31.52 -2.79
C LEU A 21 -17.50 30.69 -3.95
N ASN A 22 -16.22 30.86 -4.29
CA ASN A 22 -15.57 30.08 -5.33
C ASN A 22 -15.72 28.61 -4.95
N SER A 23 -16.73 27.96 -5.53
CA SER A 23 -16.85 26.52 -5.53
C SER A 23 -15.56 26.01 -6.16
N VAL A 24 -14.74 25.34 -5.35
CA VAL A 24 -13.67 24.50 -5.87
C VAL A 24 -14.34 23.60 -6.91
N TYR A 25 -14.00 23.81 -8.19
CA TYR A 25 -14.54 23.00 -9.27
C TYR A 25 -14.19 21.54 -8.96
N ALA A 26 -15.20 20.76 -8.58
CA ALA A 26 -15.07 19.32 -8.51
C ALA A 26 -14.99 18.83 -9.97
N GLU A 27 -13.80 18.38 -10.36
CA GLU A 27 -13.59 17.71 -11.65
C GLU A 27 -14.06 16.26 -11.49
N LYS A 28 -14.75 15.75 -12.52
CA LYS A 28 -15.38 14.43 -12.51
C LYS A 28 -14.30 13.36 -12.64
N THR A 29 -14.00 12.61 -11.57
CA THR A 29 -12.81 11.72 -11.50
C THR A 29 -12.75 10.73 -12.65
N THR A 30 -11.65 10.75 -13.39
CA THR A 30 -11.13 9.52 -13.99
C THR A 30 -9.86 9.13 -13.24
N VAL A 31 -9.62 7.83 -12.98
CA VAL A 31 -8.35 7.33 -12.40
C VAL A 31 -7.12 7.99 -13.05
N GLY A 32 -7.19 8.29 -14.35
CA GLY A 32 -6.15 8.99 -15.09
C GLY A 32 -5.83 10.40 -14.60
N GLU A 33 -6.78 11.15 -14.03
CA GLU A 33 -6.55 12.49 -13.48
C GLU A 33 -5.75 12.44 -12.20
N ILE A 34 -6.10 11.53 -11.29
CA ILE A 34 -5.34 11.29 -10.06
C ILE A 34 -3.93 10.81 -10.41
N VAL A 35 -3.80 9.91 -11.39
CA VAL A 35 -2.50 9.44 -11.88
C VAL A 35 -1.66 10.58 -12.46
N LYS A 36 -2.28 11.50 -13.20
CA LYS A 36 -1.61 12.69 -13.74
C LYS A 36 -1.20 13.67 -12.63
N GLU A 37 -2.04 13.85 -11.61
CA GLU A 37 -1.75 14.69 -10.45
C GLU A 37 -0.55 14.16 -9.65
N LEU A 38 -0.47 12.84 -9.44
CA LEU A 38 0.55 12.17 -8.62
C LEU A 38 1.79 11.70 -9.42
N GLY A 39 1.79 11.85 -10.74
CA GLY A 39 2.89 11.40 -11.58
C GLY A 39 4.25 12.03 -11.23
N THR A 40 5.33 11.25 -11.27
CA THR A 40 6.68 11.79 -11.10
C THR A 40 7.06 12.65 -12.31
N ILE A 41 7.47 13.88 -12.04
CA ILE A 41 8.12 14.78 -13.02
C ILE A 41 9.47 15.21 -12.47
N GLU A 42 10.40 15.54 -13.37
CA GLU A 42 11.76 15.95 -13.03
C GLU A 42 11.97 17.44 -13.32
N ALA A 43 12.61 18.13 -12.39
CA ALA A 43 13.03 19.52 -12.53
C ALA A 43 14.46 19.71 -12.01
N LYS A 44 14.96 20.93 -12.09
CA LYS A 44 16.28 21.34 -11.58
C LYS A 44 16.13 22.40 -10.51
N VAL A 45 16.96 22.29 -9.47
CA VAL A 45 17.13 23.38 -8.50
C VAL A 45 17.84 24.54 -9.18
N ILE A 46 17.30 25.74 -9.03
CA ILE A 46 17.93 26.99 -9.46
C ILE A 46 18.02 27.96 -8.28
N LYS A 47 18.99 28.86 -8.31
CA LYS A 47 19.11 29.92 -7.31
C LYS A 47 18.21 31.09 -7.68
N GLY A 48 17.38 31.52 -6.73
CA GLY A 48 16.61 32.76 -6.80
C GLY A 48 17.36 33.95 -6.20
N PRO A 49 16.81 35.17 -6.36
CA PRO A 49 17.28 36.36 -5.66
C PRO A 49 17.33 36.14 -4.15
N HIS A 50 18.31 36.76 -3.48
CA HIS A 50 18.53 36.69 -2.03
C HIS A 50 18.76 35.27 -1.49
N GLY A 51 19.30 34.36 -2.30
CA GLY A 51 19.67 33.02 -1.88
C GLY A 51 18.49 32.05 -1.69
N ARG A 52 17.29 32.42 -2.18
CA ARG A 52 16.12 31.53 -2.17
C ARG A 52 16.33 30.31 -3.08
N TYR A 53 15.81 29.17 -2.66
CA TYR A 53 15.80 27.96 -3.48
C TYR A 53 14.55 27.93 -4.35
N LEU A 54 14.74 27.71 -5.64
CA LEU A 54 13.68 27.60 -6.62
C LEU A 54 13.82 26.28 -7.39
N ILE A 55 12.73 25.82 -7.99
CA ILE A 55 12.74 24.81 -9.05
C ILE A 55 12.32 25.44 -10.37
N ASN A 56 12.90 25.01 -11.49
CA ASN A 56 12.59 25.52 -12.82
C ASN A 56 11.27 24.96 -13.42
N MET A 57 10.25 24.79 -12.58
CA MET A 57 8.90 24.40 -12.99
C MET A 57 7.84 25.20 -12.23
N GLY A 58 6.77 25.55 -12.92
CA GLY A 58 5.68 26.37 -12.41
C GLY A 58 4.30 25.83 -12.79
N THR A 59 3.31 26.72 -12.86
CA THR A 59 1.93 26.34 -13.18
C THR A 59 1.76 25.75 -14.57
N ASP A 60 2.63 26.10 -15.53
CA ASP A 60 2.67 25.53 -16.87
C ASP A 60 2.94 24.00 -16.88
N ASN A 61 3.61 23.51 -15.84
CA ASN A 61 3.92 22.11 -15.60
C ASN A 61 3.05 21.51 -14.48
N LYS A 62 1.92 22.15 -14.15
CA LYS A 62 0.98 21.72 -13.10
C LYS A 62 1.59 21.64 -11.70
N VAL A 63 2.64 22.41 -11.42
CA VAL A 63 3.16 22.53 -10.06
C VAL A 63 2.18 23.34 -9.21
N LYS A 64 1.88 22.85 -8.01
CA LYS A 64 0.99 23.51 -7.04
C LYS A 64 1.73 23.77 -5.72
N LYS A 65 1.23 24.74 -4.95
CA LYS A 65 1.63 24.95 -3.56
C LYS A 65 1.42 23.65 -2.77
N GLY A 66 2.36 23.29 -1.90
CA GLY A 66 2.33 22.05 -1.14
C GLY A 66 2.88 20.82 -1.88
N ASN A 67 3.12 20.89 -3.20
CA ASN A 67 3.81 19.81 -3.90
C ASN A 67 5.16 19.50 -3.24
N LEU A 68 5.43 18.21 -3.06
CA LEU A 68 6.65 17.70 -2.45
C LEU A 68 7.59 17.11 -3.51
N TRP A 69 8.88 17.40 -3.35
CA TRP A 69 9.93 17.03 -4.28
C TRP A 69 11.16 16.53 -3.53
N THR A 70 11.84 15.52 -4.04
CA THR A 70 13.10 15.05 -3.47
C THR A 70 14.27 15.54 -4.30
N VAL A 71 15.23 16.19 -3.64
CA VAL A 71 16.49 16.64 -4.25
C VAL A 71 17.49 15.51 -4.21
N TYR A 72 18.14 15.27 -5.33
CA TYR A 72 19.17 14.26 -5.46
C TYR A 72 20.54 14.89 -5.62
N SER A 73 21.55 14.24 -5.05
CA SER A 73 22.94 14.51 -5.39
C SER A 73 23.25 14.02 -6.81
N THR A 74 24.36 14.49 -7.35
CA THR A 74 24.89 13.97 -8.62
C THR A 74 25.43 12.55 -8.51
N GLY A 75 25.36 11.90 -7.33
CA GLY A 75 25.67 10.49 -7.10
C GLY A 75 27.11 10.06 -7.41
N GLU A 76 27.38 8.78 -7.21
CA GLU A 76 28.60 8.13 -7.70
C GLU A 76 28.33 7.46 -9.04
N GLN A 77 29.32 7.48 -9.91
CA GLN A 77 29.26 6.85 -11.22
C GLN A 77 29.33 5.33 -11.06
N VAL A 78 28.34 4.64 -11.62
CA VAL A 78 28.34 3.17 -11.70
C VAL A 78 29.10 2.77 -12.96
N ILE A 79 30.20 2.04 -12.76
CA ILE A 79 31.09 1.60 -13.83
C ILE A 79 31.05 0.07 -13.89
N GLU A 80 30.83 -0.46 -15.08
CA GLU A 80 30.95 -1.90 -15.34
C GLU A 80 32.41 -2.33 -15.14
N PRO A 81 32.70 -3.27 -14.23
CA PRO A 81 34.07 -3.58 -13.83
C PRO A 81 34.92 -4.19 -14.94
N ILE A 82 34.29 -4.91 -15.88
CA ILE A 82 35.00 -5.64 -16.95
C ILE A 82 35.32 -4.73 -18.14
N THR A 83 34.35 -3.95 -18.59
CA THR A 83 34.48 -3.13 -19.81
C THR A 83 34.92 -1.69 -19.51
N GLY A 84 34.84 -1.25 -18.25
CA GLY A 84 34.98 0.15 -17.87
C GLY A 84 33.84 1.04 -18.34
N LYS A 85 32.76 0.47 -18.88
CA LYS A 85 31.62 1.22 -19.40
C LYS A 85 30.88 1.93 -18.27
N LYS A 86 30.59 3.21 -18.48
CA LYS A 86 29.77 4.02 -17.59
C LYS A 86 28.31 3.61 -17.75
N LEU A 87 27.75 2.91 -16.75
CA LEU A 87 26.37 2.42 -16.75
C LEU A 87 25.38 3.51 -16.32
N GLY A 88 25.84 4.44 -15.50
CA GLY A 88 25.02 5.56 -15.06
C GLY A 88 25.57 6.18 -13.80
N VAL A 89 24.66 6.80 -13.05
CA VAL A 89 24.93 7.37 -11.75
C VAL A 89 23.83 6.89 -10.81
N LEU A 90 24.19 6.49 -9.61
CA LEU A 90 23.23 6.21 -8.55
C LEU A 90 22.95 7.50 -7.74
N PRO A 91 21.83 8.21 -8.01
CA PRO A 91 21.53 9.46 -7.31
C PRO A 91 21.16 9.18 -5.85
N VAL A 92 21.73 9.97 -4.93
CA VAL A 92 21.46 9.84 -3.49
C VAL A 92 20.51 10.95 -3.03
N PRO A 93 19.39 10.66 -2.35
CA PRO A 93 18.46 11.68 -1.87
C PRO A 93 19.11 12.55 -0.79
N LEU A 94 19.00 13.87 -0.93
CA LEU A 94 19.61 14.87 -0.03
C LEU A 94 18.59 15.55 0.88
N ALA A 95 17.42 15.86 0.35
CA ALA A 95 16.39 16.65 1.03
C ALA A 95 15.01 16.44 0.41
N ILE A 96 13.97 16.65 1.22
CA ILE A 96 12.60 16.88 0.75
C ILE A 96 12.36 18.38 0.67
N CYS A 97 11.77 18.83 -0.43
CA CYS A 97 11.40 20.20 -0.69
C CYS A 97 9.88 20.32 -0.77
N LYS A 98 9.34 21.37 -0.18
CA LYS A 98 7.93 21.74 -0.30
C LYS A 98 7.79 23.03 -1.08
N VAL A 99 6.92 23.04 -2.08
CA VAL A 99 6.60 24.25 -2.83
C VAL A 99 5.80 25.22 -1.95
N THR A 100 6.35 26.41 -1.72
CA THR A 100 5.75 27.46 -0.87
C THR A 100 5.07 28.54 -1.68
N ARG A 101 5.55 28.79 -2.91
CA ARG A 101 4.98 29.75 -3.87
C ARG A 101 5.20 29.24 -5.30
N VAL A 102 4.22 29.48 -6.16
CA VAL A 102 4.25 29.04 -7.57
C VAL A 102 4.17 30.26 -8.47
N GLU A 103 5.06 30.33 -9.45
CA GLU A 103 5.00 31.27 -10.57
C GLU A 103 4.77 30.48 -11.87
N LYS A 104 4.62 31.17 -13.00
CA LYS A 104 4.30 30.51 -14.27
C LYS A 104 5.34 29.47 -14.70
N HIS A 105 6.63 29.77 -14.53
CA HIS A 105 7.75 28.98 -15.06
C HIS A 105 8.74 28.49 -13.99
N PHE A 106 8.52 28.86 -12.73
CA PHE A 106 9.36 28.45 -11.61
C PHE A 106 8.54 28.44 -10.32
N SER A 107 9.06 27.78 -9.29
CA SER A 107 8.40 27.74 -7.98
C SER A 107 9.44 27.89 -6.87
N GLU A 108 9.06 28.60 -5.81
CA GLU A 108 9.85 28.71 -4.59
C GLU A 108 9.62 27.50 -3.70
N ILE A 109 10.71 27.01 -3.09
CA ILE A 109 10.69 25.81 -2.26
C ILE A 109 11.33 26.05 -0.89
N SER A 110 10.73 25.47 0.15
CA SER A 110 11.38 25.26 1.45
C SER A 110 12.07 23.90 1.47
N VAL A 111 13.30 23.82 1.98
CA VAL A 111 14.13 22.62 1.98
C VAL A 111 14.23 22.03 3.38
N LYS A 112 14.00 20.71 3.51
CA LYS A 112 14.27 19.91 4.71
C LYS A 112 15.27 18.81 4.38
N CYS A 113 16.50 18.94 4.88
CA CYS A 113 17.56 17.95 4.66
C CYS A 113 17.25 16.64 5.41
N PHE A 114 17.62 15.50 4.82
CA PHE A 114 17.56 14.21 5.52
C PHE A 114 18.63 14.08 6.61
N LYS A 115 19.81 14.68 6.38
CA LYS A 115 20.90 14.80 7.36
C LYS A 115 20.83 16.14 8.07
N LYS A 116 21.57 16.30 9.18
CA LYS A 116 21.68 17.55 9.96
C LYS A 116 21.95 18.80 9.09
N SER A 117 22.69 18.62 8.01
CA SER A 117 22.86 19.62 6.95
C SER A 117 23.00 18.95 5.59
N CYS A 118 22.66 19.68 4.52
CA CYS A 118 22.85 19.24 3.14
C CYS A 118 23.25 20.44 2.28
N SER A 119 24.09 20.20 1.26
CA SER A 119 24.52 21.23 0.32
C SER A 119 23.63 21.19 -0.93
N ILE A 120 22.69 22.14 -1.01
CA ILE A 120 21.80 22.27 -2.17
C ILE A 120 22.43 23.25 -3.16
N LYS A 121 22.93 22.73 -4.28
CA LYS A 121 23.55 23.53 -5.35
C LYS A 121 22.58 23.70 -6.52
N SER A 122 22.79 24.77 -7.29
CA SER A 122 22.07 24.96 -8.56
C SER A 122 22.42 23.83 -9.52
N GLY A 123 21.44 23.36 -10.30
CA GLY A 123 21.59 22.27 -11.27
C GLY A 123 21.33 20.87 -10.73
N LEU A 124 21.12 20.71 -9.42
CA LEU A 124 20.71 19.41 -8.86
C LEU A 124 19.33 18.99 -9.38
N THR A 125 19.16 17.70 -9.64
CA THR A 125 17.88 17.11 -10.03
C THR A 125 16.94 17.06 -8.84
N VAL A 126 15.68 17.42 -9.07
CA VAL A 126 14.57 17.17 -8.16
C VAL A 126 13.51 16.31 -8.84
N LYS A 127 12.92 15.37 -8.12
CA LYS A 127 11.82 14.54 -8.63
C LYS A 127 10.60 14.64 -7.73
N ARG A 128 9.43 14.84 -8.34
CA ARG A 128 8.16 14.98 -7.62
C ARG A 128 7.74 13.64 -7.00
N TYR A 129 7.40 13.66 -5.71
CA TYR A 129 6.91 12.51 -4.92
C TYR A 129 7.81 11.27 -4.79
N ARG A 130 9.06 11.31 -5.25
CA ARG A 130 10.01 10.21 -5.02
C ARG A 130 10.54 10.25 -3.59
N GLU A 131 10.75 9.09 -2.96
CA GLU A 131 11.08 8.94 -1.52
C GLU A 131 10.06 9.56 -0.55
N ILE A 132 8.88 9.95 -1.04
CA ILE A 132 7.85 10.61 -0.25
C ILE A 132 6.74 9.61 0.00
N LYS A 133 6.49 9.33 1.28
CA LYS A 133 5.45 8.41 1.73
C LYS A 133 4.08 8.83 1.23
N ILE A 134 3.35 7.86 0.69
CA ILE A 134 1.98 8.04 0.22
C ILE A 134 1.04 7.11 0.98
N MET A 135 0.03 7.70 1.62
CA MET A 135 -1.04 6.99 2.34
C MET A 135 -2.35 7.11 1.58
N PHE A 136 -3.14 6.03 1.52
CA PHE A 136 -4.51 6.06 1.05
C PHE A 136 -5.47 5.72 2.20
N TYR A 137 -6.32 6.67 2.56
CA TYR A 137 -7.38 6.53 3.56
C TYR A 137 -8.74 6.43 2.87
N ASP A 138 -9.54 5.47 3.29
CA ASP A 138 -10.86 5.21 2.73
C ASP A 138 -11.90 5.19 3.84
N VAL A 139 -12.79 6.17 3.82
CA VAL A 139 -13.83 6.30 4.84
C VAL A 139 -14.93 5.29 4.54
N ASN A 140 -15.14 4.35 5.46
CA ASN A 140 -16.02 3.18 5.35
C ASN A 140 -15.58 2.10 4.35
N GLY A 141 -14.39 2.22 3.76
CA GLY A 141 -13.76 1.17 2.96
C GLY A 141 -14.37 0.88 1.59
N SER A 142 -15.10 1.84 0.99
CA SER A 142 -15.84 1.64 -0.26
C SER A 142 -15.03 1.82 -1.56
N SER A 143 -13.77 2.22 -1.44
CA SER A 143 -12.90 2.79 -2.48
C SER A 143 -11.60 1.99 -2.67
N PHE A 144 -11.51 0.77 -2.13
CA PHE A 144 -10.34 -0.11 -2.30
C PHE A 144 -9.95 -0.33 -3.78
N ARG A 145 -10.94 -0.52 -4.66
CA ARG A 145 -10.69 -0.67 -6.10
C ARG A 145 -10.01 0.55 -6.71
N LEU A 146 -10.36 1.75 -6.26
CA LEU A 146 -9.74 2.99 -6.70
C LEU A 146 -8.26 3.04 -6.30
N TYR A 147 -7.95 2.65 -5.05
CA TYR A 147 -6.58 2.54 -4.56
C TYR A 147 -5.72 1.62 -5.46
N GLU A 148 -6.20 0.39 -5.73
CA GLU A 148 -5.49 -0.58 -6.56
C GLU A 148 -5.23 -0.06 -7.98
N LEU A 149 -6.23 0.57 -8.60
CA LEU A 149 -6.10 1.13 -9.94
C LEU A 149 -5.08 2.28 -10.03
N ILE A 150 -4.99 3.13 -8.98
CA ILE A 150 -4.02 4.23 -8.92
C ILE A 150 -2.61 3.67 -8.66
N ARG A 151 -2.46 2.80 -7.66
CA ARG A 151 -1.17 2.21 -7.28
C ARG A 151 -0.55 1.42 -8.44
N ALA A 152 -1.34 0.62 -9.14
CA ALA A 152 -0.87 -0.14 -10.31
C ALA A 152 -0.32 0.76 -11.43
N LYS A 153 -0.86 1.98 -11.59
CA LYS A 153 -0.39 2.97 -12.59
C LYS A 153 0.78 3.83 -12.10
N LEU A 154 1.09 3.78 -10.80
CA LEU A 154 2.14 4.57 -10.16
C LEU A 154 3.03 3.67 -9.25
N PRO A 155 3.61 2.58 -9.78
CA PRO A 155 4.37 1.62 -8.96
C PRO A 155 5.65 2.21 -8.36
N SER A 156 6.09 3.35 -8.90
CA SER A 156 7.36 3.98 -8.58
C SER A 156 7.30 4.93 -7.37
N LEU A 157 6.11 5.13 -6.81
CA LEU A 157 5.87 5.94 -5.62
C LEU A 157 6.00 5.09 -4.35
N ASP A 158 6.33 5.71 -3.22
CA ASP A 158 6.51 5.04 -1.93
C ASP A 158 5.17 4.84 -1.21
N TRP A 159 4.39 3.87 -1.69
CA TRP A 159 3.10 3.50 -1.12
C TRP A 159 3.28 2.82 0.24
N GLN A 160 2.68 3.38 1.28
CA GLN A 160 2.68 2.79 2.61
C GLN A 160 1.45 1.87 2.86
N GLY A 161 0.57 1.75 1.86
CA GLY A 161 -0.62 0.90 1.91
C GLY A 161 -1.94 1.65 1.94
N TYR A 162 -3.01 0.88 2.14
CA TYR A 162 -4.40 1.32 2.23
C TYR A 162 -4.89 1.20 3.68
N GLN A 163 -5.67 2.19 4.15
CA GLN A 163 -6.27 2.21 5.48
C GLN A 163 -7.76 2.54 5.39
N SER A 164 -8.60 1.67 5.92
CA SER A 164 -10.03 1.96 6.11
C SER A 164 -10.22 2.68 7.45
N ILE A 165 -10.93 3.80 7.45
CA ILE A 165 -11.22 4.59 8.65
C ILE A 165 -12.73 4.86 8.76
N GLU A 166 -13.21 5.10 9.98
CA GLU A 166 -14.64 5.38 10.21
C GLU A 166 -14.96 6.85 9.96
N ASN A 167 -14.03 7.75 10.29
CA ASN A 167 -14.22 9.18 10.14
C ASN A 167 -13.02 9.84 9.46
N SER A 168 -13.27 10.69 8.46
CA SER A 168 -12.23 11.53 7.85
C SER A 168 -11.49 12.42 8.86
N ALA A 169 -12.11 12.71 10.01
CA ALA A 169 -11.47 13.44 11.11
C ALA A 169 -10.34 12.64 11.77
N ASP A 170 -10.30 11.30 11.64
CA ASP A 170 -9.24 10.47 12.22
C ASP A 170 -7.88 10.72 11.54
N VAL A 171 -7.88 11.41 10.39
CA VAL A 171 -6.70 11.91 9.68
C VAL A 171 -6.13 13.20 10.34
N THR A 172 -6.40 13.41 11.65
CA THR A 172 -6.09 14.65 12.41
C THR A 172 -4.62 15.08 12.41
N GLN A 173 -3.70 14.18 12.07
CA GLN A 173 -2.30 14.52 11.80
C GLN A 173 -1.91 13.98 10.44
N LEU A 174 -2.11 14.79 9.39
CA LEU A 174 -1.60 14.46 8.06
C LEU A 174 -0.08 14.25 8.18
N PRO A 175 0.46 13.04 7.93
CA PRO A 175 1.89 12.82 7.96
C PRO A 175 2.60 13.77 6.98
N GLU A 176 3.88 14.08 7.24
CA GLU A 176 4.72 14.75 6.25
C GLU A 176 4.84 13.85 5.01
N GLY A 177 3.99 14.09 4.00
CA GLY A 177 3.88 13.24 2.82
C GLY A 177 2.70 13.60 1.92
N VAL A 178 2.27 12.62 1.13
CA VAL A 178 1.04 12.70 0.32
C VAL A 178 -0.03 11.83 0.96
N VAL A 179 -1.22 12.39 1.11
CA VAL A 179 -2.36 11.68 1.72
C VAL A 179 -3.56 11.77 0.80
N ILE A 180 -4.11 10.62 0.44
CA ILE A 180 -5.32 10.51 -0.37
C ILE A 180 -6.44 10.08 0.57
N VAL A 181 -7.55 10.82 0.62
CA VAL A 181 -8.71 10.50 1.45
C VAL A 181 -9.92 10.33 0.54
N ALA A 182 -10.48 9.12 0.47
CA ALA A 182 -11.73 8.83 -0.20
C ALA A 182 -12.87 8.82 0.82
N ASP A 183 -13.88 9.68 0.67
CA ASP A 183 -15.05 9.76 1.55
C ASP A 183 -16.31 10.12 0.75
N LYS A 184 -17.36 9.30 0.89
CA LYS A 184 -18.69 9.55 0.29
C LYS A 184 -18.62 9.87 -1.21
N GLY A 185 -17.79 9.14 -1.95
CA GLY A 185 -17.58 9.36 -3.38
C GLY A 185 -16.83 10.65 -3.71
N ARG A 186 -16.03 11.18 -2.78
CA ARG A 186 -15.10 12.29 -3.02
C ARG A 186 -13.70 11.88 -2.65
N VAL A 187 -12.73 12.25 -3.48
CA VAL A 187 -11.32 11.95 -3.27
C VAL A 187 -10.57 13.25 -3.06
N THR A 188 -10.01 13.45 -1.87
CA THR A 188 -9.18 14.61 -1.53
C THR A 188 -7.72 14.21 -1.48
N ILE A 189 -6.86 14.91 -2.22
CA ILE A 189 -5.41 14.70 -2.20
C ILE A 189 -4.74 15.84 -1.45
N TRP A 190 -3.99 15.49 -0.43
CA TRP A 190 -3.17 16.39 0.38
C TRP A 190 -1.69 16.17 0.09
N SER A 191 -0.89 17.23 0.17
CA SER A 191 0.56 17.16 0.08
C SER A 191 1.18 18.31 0.86
N GLY A 192 2.14 18.00 1.73
CA GLY A 192 2.88 19.03 2.48
C GLY A 192 1.99 19.92 3.37
N GLY A 193 0.84 19.40 3.80
CA GLY A 193 -0.16 20.10 4.61
C GLY A 193 -1.16 20.96 3.82
N GLU A 194 -1.14 20.91 2.49
CA GLU A 194 -2.05 21.66 1.62
C GLU A 194 -2.94 20.69 0.83
N ILE A 195 -4.17 21.10 0.52
CA ILE A 195 -5.04 20.38 -0.43
C ILE A 195 -4.51 20.64 -1.84
N LEU A 196 -4.17 19.57 -2.56
CA LEU A 196 -3.76 19.65 -3.96
C LEU A 196 -4.95 19.63 -4.91
N SER A 197 -5.90 18.73 -4.66
CA SER A 197 -7.06 18.49 -5.53
C SER A 197 -8.19 17.84 -4.74
N ILE A 198 -9.42 18.06 -5.22
CA ILE A 198 -10.63 17.35 -4.79
C ILE A 198 -11.31 16.85 -6.07
N TYR A 199 -11.66 15.57 -6.12
CA TYR A 199 -12.36 14.95 -7.24
C TYR A 199 -13.64 14.24 -6.79
N ASP A 200 -14.65 14.16 -7.66
CA ASP A 200 -15.85 13.36 -7.42
C ASP A 200 -15.67 11.96 -8.02
N GLU A 201 -15.76 10.91 -7.22
CA GLU A 201 -15.56 9.52 -7.64
C GLU A 201 -16.68 9.05 -8.58
N LEU A 202 -16.32 8.71 -9.81
CA LEU A 202 -17.28 8.23 -10.82
C LEU A 202 -17.75 6.81 -10.50
N THR A 203 -19.06 6.60 -10.65
CA THR A 203 -19.82 5.36 -10.39
C THR A 203 -19.37 4.12 -11.18
N SER A 204 -18.35 4.22 -12.05
CA SER A 204 -17.82 3.09 -12.84
C SER A 204 -17.07 2.04 -12.01
N ALA A 205 -16.77 2.32 -10.74
CA ALA A 205 -16.27 1.33 -9.80
C ALA A 205 -17.40 0.49 -9.15
N ARG A 206 -18.69 0.88 -9.28
CA ARG A 206 -19.79 0.44 -8.41
C ARG A 206 -20.74 -0.63 -8.99
N SER A 207 -20.47 -1.27 -10.12
CA SER A 207 -21.42 -2.21 -10.71
C SER A 207 -20.98 -3.68 -10.60
N LEU A 208 -21.43 -4.36 -9.53
CA LEU A 208 -22.03 -5.70 -9.50
C LEU A 208 -22.81 -5.86 -8.17
N PRO A 209 -23.89 -6.68 -8.11
CA PRO A 209 -24.84 -6.67 -7.00
C PRO A 209 -24.20 -7.14 -5.69
N GLN A 210 -24.29 -6.30 -4.67
CA GLN A 210 -24.07 -6.68 -3.29
C GLN A 210 -25.27 -7.55 -2.82
N PRO A 211 -25.07 -8.63 -2.05
CA PRO A 211 -26.17 -9.35 -1.43
C PRO A 211 -27.03 -8.38 -0.62
N ALA A 212 -28.36 -8.46 -0.80
CA ALA A 212 -29.29 -7.54 -0.18
C ALA A 212 -29.14 -7.53 1.35
N LEU A 213 -28.87 -6.35 1.90
CA LEU A 213 -29.01 -6.08 3.33
C LEU A 213 -30.49 -6.19 3.69
N THR A 214 -30.86 -7.24 4.41
CA THR A 214 -32.17 -7.33 5.08
C THR A 214 -32.31 -6.18 6.07
N GLN A 215 -33.35 -5.37 5.87
CA GLN A 215 -33.72 -4.27 6.74
C GLN A 215 -34.04 -4.77 8.15
N SER A 216 -33.41 -4.15 9.14
CA SER A 216 -33.66 -4.35 10.56
C SER A 216 -35.05 -3.83 10.95
N THR A 217 -35.88 -4.68 11.54
CA THR A 217 -37.12 -4.34 12.24
C THR A 217 -36.81 -3.73 13.63
N PRO A 218 -37.57 -2.73 14.13
CA PRO A 218 -37.31 -2.03 15.40
C PRO A 218 -37.59 -2.89 16.68
N PRO A 219 -37.17 -2.40 17.87
CA PRO A 219 -36.64 -3.25 18.95
C PRO A 219 -37.69 -3.87 19.85
N VAL A 220 -37.43 -5.10 20.31
CA VAL A 220 -38.10 -5.69 21.48
C VAL A 220 -37.26 -5.37 22.71
N THR A 221 -37.90 -4.69 23.65
CA THR A 221 -37.43 -4.36 24.99
C THR A 221 -37.06 -5.62 25.76
N GLU A 222 -35.81 -5.75 26.20
CA GLU A 222 -35.43 -6.70 27.24
C GLU A 222 -34.98 -5.98 28.51
N THR A 223 -35.62 -6.41 29.59
CA THR A 223 -35.53 -5.96 30.96
C THR A 223 -34.19 -6.35 31.56
N LYS A 224 -33.55 -5.41 32.28
CA LYS A 224 -32.39 -5.69 33.12
C LYS A 224 -32.78 -6.67 34.22
N GLU A 225 -32.02 -7.76 34.34
CA GLU A 225 -31.83 -8.41 35.63
C GLU A 225 -30.33 -8.62 35.86
N ILE A 226 -29.87 -8.10 36.99
CA ILE A 226 -28.50 -8.12 37.49
C ILE A 226 -28.41 -9.36 38.37
N ASP A 227 -27.53 -10.31 38.05
CA ASP A 227 -26.85 -11.04 39.12
C ASP A 227 -25.39 -11.32 38.79
N SER A 228 -24.62 -11.20 39.85
CA SER A 228 -23.19 -11.02 39.93
C SER A 228 -22.45 -12.35 39.98
N LYS A 229 -21.40 -12.48 39.15
CA LYS A 229 -20.11 -13.08 39.52
C LYS A 229 -19.08 -12.73 38.45
N GLN A 230 -18.43 -11.61 38.71
CA GLN A 230 -17.39 -11.00 37.90
C GLN A 230 -16.13 -11.89 37.93
N LYS A 231 -15.97 -12.74 36.91
CA LYS A 231 -14.63 -13.02 36.38
C LYS A 231 -14.37 -11.93 35.34
N THR A 232 -13.38 -11.09 35.60
CA THR A 232 -12.85 -10.11 34.65
C THR A 232 -12.31 -10.89 33.44
N VAL A 233 -13.18 -11.17 32.47
CA VAL A 233 -12.76 -11.52 31.12
C VAL A 233 -12.46 -10.20 30.45
N THR A 234 -11.18 -9.88 30.35
CA THR A 234 -10.69 -8.87 29.42
C THR A 234 -11.25 -9.24 28.05
N SER A 235 -12.21 -8.45 27.55
CA SER A 235 -12.69 -8.59 26.18
C SER A 235 -11.49 -8.53 25.25
N ALA A 236 -11.28 -9.58 24.47
CA ALA A 236 -10.16 -9.65 23.56
C ALA A 236 -10.22 -8.49 22.54
N PRO A 237 -9.06 -7.91 22.17
CA PRO A 237 -9.00 -6.82 21.21
C PRO A 237 -9.61 -7.31 19.90
N GLY A 238 -10.64 -6.58 19.43
CA GLY A 238 -11.31 -6.88 18.17
C GLY A 238 -10.28 -7.02 17.05
N ILE A 239 -10.28 -8.16 16.38
CA ILE A 239 -9.47 -8.36 15.18
C ILE A 239 -10.03 -7.41 14.12
N MET A 240 -9.35 -6.30 13.88
CA MET A 240 -9.59 -5.48 12.69
C MET A 240 -9.08 -6.25 11.48
N ILE A 241 -9.99 -6.88 10.74
CA ILE A 241 -9.69 -7.49 9.45
C ILE A 241 -9.78 -6.39 8.39
N PRO A 242 -8.69 -6.03 7.69
CA PRO A 242 -8.75 -5.06 6.61
C PRO A 242 -9.78 -5.49 5.56
N GLY A 243 -10.81 -4.66 5.32
CA GLY A 243 -11.83 -4.90 4.29
C GLY A 243 -13.18 -5.45 4.76
N LEU A 244 -13.39 -5.72 6.06
CA LEU A 244 -14.72 -6.03 6.60
C LEU A 244 -15.21 -4.88 7.50
N SER A 245 -16.25 -4.16 7.08
CA SER A 245 -16.78 -2.96 7.74
C SER A 245 -17.65 -3.25 8.97
N THR A 246 -17.54 -4.44 9.53
CA THR A 246 -18.09 -4.79 10.83
C THR A 246 -16.93 -5.25 11.70
N ASN A 247 -16.85 -4.76 12.94
CA ASN A 247 -16.25 -5.56 13.99
C ASN A 247 -16.87 -6.95 13.85
N LEU A 248 -16.08 -7.92 13.39
CA LEU A 248 -16.49 -9.30 13.43
C LEU A 248 -16.68 -9.53 14.93
N LYS A 249 -17.94 -9.48 15.37
CA LYS A 249 -18.34 -10.06 16.63
C LYS A 249 -18.13 -11.54 16.41
N ILE A 250 -16.87 -11.95 16.55
CA ILE A 250 -16.54 -13.35 16.62
C ILE A 250 -17.03 -13.73 18.01
N GLU A 251 -18.30 -14.13 18.06
CA GLU A 251 -18.84 -14.82 19.20
C GLU A 251 -18.36 -16.27 19.04
N ASN A 252 -17.71 -16.81 20.07
CA ASN A 252 -17.08 -18.14 20.06
C ASN A 252 -15.78 -18.26 19.23
N TYR A 253 -14.79 -17.39 19.45
CA TYR A 253 -13.39 -17.69 19.09
C TYR A 253 -12.55 -17.95 20.32
N GLU A 254 -11.52 -18.73 20.11
CA GLU A 254 -10.41 -18.87 21.03
C GLU A 254 -9.22 -18.12 20.46
N ALA A 255 -8.66 -17.18 21.22
CA ALA A 255 -7.41 -16.54 20.86
C ALA A 255 -6.29 -17.59 20.96
N VAL A 256 -5.81 -18.06 19.81
CA VAL A 256 -4.79 -19.11 19.73
C VAL A 256 -3.39 -18.57 20.00
N THR A 257 -3.01 -17.47 19.33
CA THR A 257 -1.69 -16.86 19.49
C THR A 257 -1.67 -15.39 19.05
N SER A 258 -0.57 -14.69 19.34
CA SER A 258 -0.31 -13.31 18.90
C SER A 258 1.11 -13.20 18.35
N ILE A 259 1.26 -12.54 17.22
CA ILE A 259 2.55 -12.21 16.59
C ILE A 259 2.69 -10.70 16.65
N ASP A 260 3.73 -10.21 17.32
CA ASP A 260 3.94 -8.79 17.65
C ASP A 260 4.84 -8.04 16.67
N HIS A 261 5.11 -8.65 15.51
CA HIS A 261 5.95 -8.10 14.46
C HIS A 261 5.33 -8.31 13.08
N ILE A 262 5.89 -7.62 12.08
CA ILE A 262 5.39 -7.66 10.71
C ILE A 262 5.59 -9.06 10.15
N VAL A 263 4.51 -9.61 9.59
CA VAL A 263 4.49 -10.89 8.88
C VAL A 263 4.27 -10.62 7.40
N ASP A 264 5.23 -11.06 6.58
CA ASP A 264 5.23 -10.85 5.14
C ASP A 264 4.30 -11.86 4.43
N SER A 265 4.16 -13.06 4.99
CA SER A 265 3.28 -14.12 4.51
C SER A 265 2.94 -15.08 5.66
N VAL A 266 1.73 -15.65 5.68
CA VAL A 266 1.27 -16.58 6.72
C VAL A 266 0.35 -17.65 6.13
N GLY A 267 0.41 -18.86 6.69
CA GLY A 267 -0.56 -19.91 6.45
C GLY A 267 -0.53 -20.98 7.53
N ILE A 268 -1.40 -21.97 7.40
CA ILE A 268 -1.51 -23.08 8.35
C ILE A 268 -1.21 -24.38 7.62
N ILE A 269 -0.42 -25.24 8.24
CA ILE A 269 -0.10 -26.57 7.71
C ILE A 269 -0.19 -27.63 8.79
N GLU A 270 -0.60 -28.83 8.41
CA GLU A 270 -0.52 -30.00 9.27
C GLU A 270 0.80 -30.73 9.04
N SER A 271 1.49 -31.11 10.12
CA SER A 271 2.67 -31.98 9.99
C SER A 271 2.26 -33.43 9.71
N ASP A 272 2.93 -34.08 8.76
CA ASP A 272 2.68 -35.44 8.20
C ASP A 272 2.35 -36.55 9.22
N ARG A 273 2.69 -36.40 10.51
CA ARG A 273 2.55 -37.46 11.52
C ARG A 273 1.67 -37.13 12.71
N THR A 274 1.62 -35.87 13.14
CA THR A 274 0.97 -35.51 14.41
C THR A 274 -0.39 -34.87 14.22
N LYS A 275 -0.79 -34.53 12.98
CA LYS A 275 -1.96 -33.71 12.66
C LYS A 275 -2.06 -32.43 13.50
N THR A 276 -0.95 -32.01 14.10
CA THR A 276 -0.87 -30.78 14.86
C THR A 276 -0.74 -29.66 13.84
N PRO A 277 -1.68 -28.70 13.80
CA PRO A 277 -1.56 -27.56 12.93
C PRO A 277 -0.44 -26.64 13.43
N TYR A 278 0.32 -26.11 12.48
CA TYR A 278 1.35 -25.11 12.70
C TYR A 278 1.02 -23.87 11.88
N PHE A 279 1.10 -22.69 12.52
CA PHE A 279 1.24 -21.45 11.79
C PHE A 279 2.63 -21.40 11.19
N ILE A 280 2.69 -21.34 9.87
CA ILE A 280 3.91 -21.02 9.15
C ILE A 280 3.84 -19.56 8.78
N TYR A 281 4.90 -18.79 9.05
CA TYR A 281 4.95 -17.40 8.64
C TYR A 281 6.36 -16.95 8.30
N LEU A 282 6.45 -16.00 7.38
CA LEU A 282 7.68 -15.35 6.96
C LEU A 282 7.76 -13.97 7.63
N SER A 283 8.89 -13.71 8.27
CA SER A 283 9.21 -12.39 8.83
C SER A 283 10.72 -12.20 8.80
N ASN A 284 11.17 -11.03 8.30
CA ASN A 284 12.57 -10.62 8.34
C ASN A 284 13.55 -11.72 7.89
N LYS A 285 13.33 -12.26 6.69
CA LYS A 285 14.11 -13.36 6.08
C LYS A 285 14.17 -14.66 6.89
N THR A 286 13.22 -14.87 7.79
CA THR A 286 13.13 -16.06 8.64
C THR A 286 11.75 -16.67 8.50
N LEU A 287 11.74 -17.98 8.24
CA LEU A 287 10.53 -18.78 8.22
C LEU A 287 10.32 -19.35 9.62
N TYR A 288 9.17 -19.10 10.21
CA TYR A 288 8.78 -19.58 11.53
C TYR A 288 7.70 -20.63 11.38
N ALA A 289 7.73 -21.64 12.24
CA ALA A 289 6.62 -22.56 12.46
C ALA A 289 6.25 -22.52 13.94
N GLN A 290 4.99 -22.27 14.26
CA GLN A 290 4.51 -22.22 15.64
C GLN A 290 3.29 -23.14 15.79
N ALA A 291 3.40 -24.12 16.68
CA ALA A 291 2.30 -25.02 17.00
C ALA A 291 1.14 -24.22 17.59
N VAL A 292 -0.07 -24.45 17.06
CA VAL A 292 -1.31 -23.80 17.49
C VAL A 292 -1.56 -23.99 18.99
N GLU A 293 -1.37 -25.21 19.51
CA GLU A 293 -1.79 -25.54 20.89
C GLU A 293 -0.64 -25.51 21.91
N THR A 294 0.57 -25.91 21.51
CA THR A 294 1.67 -26.16 22.47
C THR A 294 2.66 -25.02 22.56
N GLY A 295 2.56 -24.01 21.68
CA GLY A 295 3.53 -22.92 21.57
C GLY A 295 4.93 -23.36 21.08
N LYS A 296 5.12 -24.66 20.79
CA LYS A 296 6.37 -25.18 20.25
C LYS A 296 6.69 -24.49 18.92
N SER A 297 7.87 -23.87 18.84
CA SER A 297 8.28 -23.14 17.65
C SER A 297 9.56 -23.69 17.01
N TYR A 298 9.66 -23.47 15.70
CA TYR A 298 10.84 -23.75 14.89
C TYR A 298 11.12 -22.55 14.02
N GLN A 299 12.38 -22.39 13.64
CA GLN A 299 12.79 -21.32 12.73
C GLN A 299 13.76 -21.84 11.69
N TYR A 300 13.65 -21.30 10.49
CA TYR A 300 14.62 -21.42 9.41
C TYR A 300 15.04 -20.01 9.00
N ALA A 301 16.21 -19.60 9.46
CA ALA A 301 16.81 -18.32 9.09
C ALA A 301 17.56 -18.50 7.76
N TYR A 302 17.13 -17.79 6.73
CA TYR A 302 17.84 -17.79 5.45
C TYR A 302 19.13 -16.97 5.56
N LYS A 303 20.27 -17.59 5.27
CA LYS A 303 21.61 -16.96 5.36
C LYS A 303 22.20 -16.58 4.00
N GLY A 304 21.49 -16.83 2.91
CA GLY A 304 21.96 -16.52 1.55
C GLY A 304 21.65 -15.09 1.13
N PHE A 305 22.02 -14.75 -0.10
CA PHE A 305 21.73 -13.46 -0.72
C PHE A 305 20.31 -13.41 -1.30
N GLY A 306 19.77 -12.21 -1.46
CA GLY A 306 18.42 -11.96 -1.98
C GLY A 306 17.37 -11.71 -0.90
N ASP A 307 16.21 -11.24 -1.35
CA ASP A 307 15.04 -10.93 -0.54
C ASP A 307 14.01 -12.04 -0.66
N MET A 308 13.50 -12.52 0.49
CA MET A 308 12.41 -13.51 0.52
C MET A 308 11.12 -12.76 0.23
N VAL A 309 10.59 -12.92 -0.98
CA VAL A 309 9.46 -12.12 -1.48
C VAL A 309 8.11 -12.72 -1.12
N ASN A 310 8.02 -14.05 -1.05
CA ASN A 310 6.82 -14.76 -0.62
C ASN A 310 7.15 -16.22 -0.28
N MET A 311 6.20 -16.90 0.37
CA MET A 311 6.15 -18.35 0.49
C MET A 311 4.78 -18.88 0.03
N SER A 312 4.74 -20.14 -0.38
CA SER A 312 3.49 -20.86 -0.67
C SER A 312 3.52 -22.23 0.01
N LEU A 313 2.40 -22.60 0.63
CA LEU A 313 2.26 -23.86 1.38
C LEU A 313 1.62 -24.92 0.51
N GLY A 314 2.28 -26.08 0.45
CA GLY A 314 1.86 -27.25 -0.29
C GLY A 314 1.48 -28.42 0.63
N PRO A 315 1.17 -29.58 0.04
CA PRO A 315 0.71 -30.73 0.78
C PRO A 315 1.86 -31.33 1.61
N ASN A 316 1.50 -32.04 2.68
CA ASN A 316 2.44 -32.79 3.50
C ASN A 316 3.64 -31.93 3.94
N GLY A 317 3.45 -30.78 4.58
CA GLY A 317 4.61 -29.99 5.05
C GLY A 317 5.43 -29.27 3.96
N LEU A 318 5.09 -29.36 2.66
CA LEU A 318 5.87 -28.71 1.61
C LEU A 318 5.71 -27.19 1.65
N ILE A 319 6.82 -26.48 1.40
CA ILE A 319 6.85 -25.03 1.41
C ILE A 319 7.72 -24.57 0.24
N ALA A 320 7.11 -23.87 -0.71
CA ALA A 320 7.83 -23.13 -1.73
C ALA A 320 8.24 -21.78 -1.16
N LEU A 321 9.53 -21.47 -1.21
CA LEU A 321 10.07 -20.20 -0.73
C LEU A 321 10.72 -19.47 -1.91
N ASN A 322 10.17 -18.30 -2.23
CA ASN A 322 10.59 -17.48 -3.36
C ASN A 322 11.59 -16.43 -2.90
N ILE A 323 12.78 -16.45 -3.49
CA ILE A 323 13.87 -15.51 -3.15
C ILE A 323 14.24 -14.77 -4.43
N TYR A 324 14.20 -13.45 -4.38
CA TYR A 324 14.63 -12.59 -5.46
C TYR A 324 16.04 -12.05 -5.18
N ILE A 325 16.96 -12.29 -6.09
CA ILE A 325 18.33 -11.75 -6.04
C ILE A 325 18.42 -10.64 -7.08
N GLN A 326 18.61 -9.40 -6.61
CA GLN A 326 18.71 -8.24 -7.49
C GLN A 326 19.83 -8.44 -8.53
N GLY A 327 19.46 -8.41 -9.81
CA GLY A 327 20.39 -8.58 -10.93
C GLY A 327 20.67 -10.02 -11.34
N GLU A 328 20.22 -11.02 -10.56
CA GLU A 328 20.35 -12.45 -10.89
C GLU A 328 19.00 -13.12 -11.15
N GLY A 329 17.90 -12.58 -10.60
CA GLY A 329 16.55 -13.12 -10.80
C GLY A 329 16.08 -13.98 -9.63
N MET A 330 15.23 -14.97 -9.91
CA MET A 330 14.68 -15.83 -8.87
C MET A 330 15.65 -16.95 -8.49
N ASN A 331 15.78 -17.21 -7.19
CA ASN A 331 16.53 -18.32 -6.60
C ASN A 331 15.66 -19.00 -5.53
N SER A 332 14.53 -19.54 -5.98
CA SER A 332 13.55 -20.19 -5.13
C SER A 332 14.05 -21.54 -4.62
N ARG A 333 13.39 -22.05 -3.58
CA ARG A 333 13.69 -23.34 -2.97
C ARG A 333 12.44 -24.01 -2.42
N ILE A 334 12.46 -25.33 -2.36
CA ILE A 334 11.43 -26.11 -1.68
C ILE A 334 11.98 -26.59 -0.34
N LEU A 335 11.21 -26.34 0.72
CA LEU A 335 11.43 -26.90 2.04
C LEU A 335 10.34 -27.90 2.38
N LYS A 336 10.65 -28.77 3.33
CA LYS A 336 9.72 -29.66 4.01
C LYS A 336 9.73 -29.32 5.49
N PHE A 337 8.57 -29.01 6.04
CA PHE A 337 8.35 -28.90 7.46
C PHE A 337 7.86 -30.25 8.02
N SER A 338 8.50 -30.71 9.08
CA SER A 338 8.15 -31.95 9.79
C SER A 338 8.21 -31.73 11.30
N THR A 339 7.92 -32.76 12.09
CA THR A 339 8.05 -32.72 13.55
C THR A 339 9.47 -32.40 14.04
N GLY A 340 10.49 -32.57 13.19
CA GLY A 340 11.88 -32.19 13.46
C GLY A 340 12.25 -30.75 13.08
N GLY A 341 11.33 -30.00 12.47
CA GLY A 341 11.57 -28.66 11.94
C GLY A 341 11.69 -28.63 10.41
N PHE A 342 12.36 -27.60 9.90
CA PHE A 342 12.51 -27.34 8.46
C PHE A 342 13.71 -28.10 7.87
N THR A 343 13.50 -28.72 6.72
CA THR A 343 14.55 -29.33 5.89
C THR A 343 14.46 -28.74 4.49
N VAL A 344 15.59 -28.34 3.90
CA VAL A 344 15.64 -27.90 2.50
C VAL A 344 15.67 -29.16 1.62
N LEU A 345 14.68 -29.32 0.74
CA LEU A 345 14.64 -30.43 -0.21
C LEU A 345 15.41 -30.10 -1.49
N THR A 346 15.21 -28.88 -2.00
CA THR A 346 15.87 -28.43 -3.23
C THR A 346 15.98 -26.92 -3.26
N LYS A 347 16.96 -26.40 -3.99
CA LYS A 347 17.37 -24.99 -4.04
C LYS A 347 17.80 -24.60 -5.45
N ASP A 348 18.08 -23.31 -5.64
CA ASP A 348 18.56 -22.74 -6.90
C ASP A 348 17.53 -22.94 -8.03
N ILE A 349 16.24 -22.72 -7.72
CA ILE A 349 15.13 -22.84 -8.67
C ILE A 349 14.81 -21.46 -9.25
N GLU A 350 14.89 -21.33 -10.57
CA GLU A 350 14.75 -20.03 -11.26
C GLU A 350 13.31 -19.58 -11.49
N TYR A 351 12.34 -20.33 -10.96
CA TYR A 351 10.91 -20.03 -11.06
C TYR A 351 10.38 -19.31 -9.83
N ILE A 352 9.34 -18.49 -10.04
CA ILE A 352 8.41 -18.09 -8.99
C ILE A 352 7.49 -19.30 -8.74
N LEU A 353 7.51 -19.84 -7.53
CA LEU A 353 6.84 -21.09 -7.17
C LEU A 353 5.57 -20.84 -6.36
N GLU A 354 4.50 -21.54 -6.71
CA GLU A 354 3.24 -21.49 -5.98
C GLU A 354 2.54 -22.87 -5.98
N PHE A 355 1.99 -23.26 -4.83
CA PHE A 355 1.09 -24.39 -4.72
C PHE A 355 -0.35 -23.91 -4.87
N LEU A 356 -1.09 -24.52 -5.80
CA LEU A 356 -2.46 -24.16 -6.15
C LEU A 356 -3.42 -25.35 -6.02
N ASP A 357 -4.63 -25.06 -5.58
CA ASP A 357 -5.78 -25.95 -5.69
C ASP A 357 -6.35 -25.88 -7.12
N MET A 358 -5.86 -26.76 -8.00
CA MET A 358 -6.30 -26.78 -9.39
C MET A 358 -7.56 -27.61 -9.63
N ASN A 359 -8.01 -28.41 -8.67
CA ASN A 359 -9.21 -29.25 -8.81
C ASN A 359 -10.39 -28.78 -7.93
N GLY A 360 -10.20 -27.74 -7.13
CA GLY A 360 -11.23 -27.12 -6.29
C GLY A 360 -11.56 -27.92 -5.02
N ASN A 361 -10.65 -28.77 -4.53
CA ASN A 361 -10.88 -29.62 -3.35
C ASN A 361 -10.53 -28.93 -2.01
N GLY A 362 -10.01 -27.70 -2.05
CA GLY A 362 -9.55 -26.92 -0.89
C GLY A 362 -8.13 -27.23 -0.45
N ILE A 363 -7.37 -28.05 -1.19
CA ILE A 363 -5.99 -28.41 -0.92
C ILE A 363 -5.12 -27.82 -2.02
N ASN A 364 -4.02 -27.17 -1.64
CA ASN A 364 -3.06 -26.63 -2.60
C ASN A 364 -2.03 -27.72 -2.96
N GLU A 365 -2.39 -28.71 -3.78
CA GLU A 365 -1.45 -29.79 -4.16
C GLU A 365 -0.61 -29.56 -5.41
N SER A 366 -1.04 -28.67 -6.32
CA SER A 366 -0.39 -28.53 -7.63
C SER A 366 0.72 -27.48 -7.57
N LEU A 367 1.98 -27.91 -7.69
CA LEU A 367 3.10 -26.99 -7.79
C LEU A 367 3.17 -26.39 -9.19
N VAL A 368 3.16 -25.06 -9.24
CA VAL A 368 3.31 -24.26 -10.45
C VAL A 368 4.59 -23.45 -10.34
N GLY A 369 5.34 -23.41 -11.43
CA GLY A 369 6.48 -22.51 -11.61
C GLY A 369 6.17 -21.50 -12.70
N GLN A 370 6.33 -20.22 -12.40
CA GLN A 370 6.27 -19.14 -13.37
C GLN A 370 7.68 -18.60 -13.63
N ASP A 371 7.99 -18.35 -14.89
CA ASP A 371 9.23 -17.69 -15.28
C ASP A 371 9.40 -16.35 -14.59
N PHE A 372 10.65 -15.98 -14.36
CA PHE A 372 11.02 -14.62 -13.98
C PHE A 372 11.35 -13.79 -15.23
N ASP A 373 10.85 -12.56 -15.28
CA ASP A 373 11.23 -11.59 -16.29
C ASP A 373 11.72 -10.30 -15.61
N ALA A 374 12.85 -9.77 -16.04
CA ALA A 374 13.46 -8.60 -15.38
C ALA A 374 12.66 -7.30 -15.59
N GLU A 375 11.83 -7.21 -16.63
CA GLU A 375 11.02 -6.03 -16.95
C GLU A 375 9.63 -6.11 -16.31
N SER A 376 8.96 -7.25 -16.39
CA SER A 376 7.59 -7.45 -15.87
C SER A 376 7.53 -8.15 -14.52
N PHE A 377 8.66 -8.60 -13.96
CA PHE A 377 8.82 -9.48 -12.80
C PHE A 377 8.27 -10.90 -13.04
N PHE A 378 7.08 -11.00 -13.63
CA PHE A 378 6.44 -12.25 -14.01
C PHE A 378 6.64 -12.51 -15.51
N GLY A 379 7.33 -13.59 -15.82
CA GLY A 379 7.51 -14.10 -17.18
C GLY A 379 6.26 -14.79 -17.72
N SER A 380 6.25 -15.02 -19.03
CA SER A 380 5.11 -15.60 -19.75
C SER A 380 5.02 -17.12 -19.65
N GLY A 381 6.12 -17.82 -19.37
CA GLY A 381 6.11 -19.26 -19.18
C GLY A 381 5.55 -19.63 -17.82
N VAL A 382 4.55 -20.49 -17.82
CA VAL A 382 3.96 -21.06 -16.62
C VAL A 382 3.95 -22.57 -16.79
N PHE A 383 4.42 -23.31 -15.79
CA PHE A 383 4.67 -24.73 -15.90
C PHE A 383 4.07 -25.47 -14.71
N ARG A 384 3.50 -26.65 -14.97
CA ARG A 384 3.25 -27.62 -13.90
C ARG A 384 4.55 -28.30 -13.55
N LEU A 385 4.91 -28.21 -12.28
CA LEU A 385 6.08 -28.86 -11.71
C LEU A 385 5.62 -29.97 -10.77
N ALA A 386 6.43 -31.01 -10.65
CA ALA A 386 6.32 -31.98 -9.57
C ALA A 386 7.65 -31.99 -8.80
N VAL A 387 7.57 -32.16 -7.48
CA VAL A 387 8.72 -32.37 -6.61
C VAL A 387 8.57 -33.73 -5.95
N ASP A 388 9.58 -34.60 -6.10
CA ASP A 388 9.60 -35.90 -5.43
C ASP A 388 10.24 -35.81 -4.03
N ASP A 389 10.18 -36.90 -3.27
CA ASP A 389 10.73 -36.96 -1.90
C ASP A 389 12.25 -36.73 -1.83
N SER A 390 12.95 -36.86 -2.96
CA SER A 390 14.39 -36.55 -3.06
C SER A 390 14.66 -35.07 -3.35
N GLY A 391 13.62 -34.27 -3.55
CA GLY A 391 13.70 -32.86 -3.94
C GLY A 391 13.91 -32.66 -5.44
N ARG A 392 13.86 -33.70 -6.26
CA ARG A 392 14.01 -33.55 -7.71
C ARG A 392 12.75 -32.94 -8.29
N ILE A 393 12.93 -31.90 -9.11
CA ILE A 393 11.84 -31.23 -9.82
C ILE A 393 11.74 -31.77 -11.24
N THR A 394 10.52 -32.11 -11.64
CA THR A 394 10.19 -32.47 -13.03
C THR A 394 9.13 -31.52 -13.57
N GLN A 395 9.39 -30.99 -14.77
CA GLN A 395 8.44 -30.20 -15.53
C GLN A 395 7.56 -31.13 -16.37
N HIS A 396 6.25 -30.95 -16.30
CA HIS A 396 5.30 -31.79 -17.06
C HIS A 396 4.84 -31.10 -18.34
N ASP A 397 4.14 -29.98 -18.24
CA ASP A 397 3.56 -29.25 -19.38
C ASP A 397 3.65 -27.74 -19.16
N SER A 398 3.72 -26.97 -20.26
CA SER A 398 3.44 -25.53 -20.25
C SER A 398 1.94 -25.32 -20.15
N MET A 399 1.52 -24.42 -19.28
CA MET A 399 0.11 -24.03 -19.08
C MET A 399 -0.32 -22.89 -19.98
#